data_AF-A0A7C6YPW3-F1
#
_entry.id   AF-A0A7C6YPW3-F1
#
_cell.length_a   1.000
_cell.length_b   1.000
_cell.length_c   1.000
_cell.angle_alpha   90.00
_cell.angle_beta   90.00
_cell.angle_gamma   90.00
#
_symmetry.space_group_name_H-M   'P 1'
#
loop_
_entity.id
_entity.type
_entity.pdbx_description
1 polymer ?
#
loop_
_entity_poly.entity_id
_entity_poly.type
_entity_poly.pdbx_seq_one_letter_code
_entity_poly.pdbx_strand_id
1 'polypeptide(L)'
;GLLELPGVGRKTANCVLVYGFQKPAIPVDVHVHRISNRLGLVNTEKPEETEKELEKIVPKEYWIDLNDLMVQFGQTICRPQSPLHEECPLQDCCDFYQTQVKKENIKK
;
A
#
# COMPACT_ATOMS: atom_id res chain seq x y z
N GLY A 1 -16.27 -17.52 11.22
CA GLY A 1 -15.50 -16.25 11.30
C GLY A 1 -15.95 -15.26 10.23
N LEU A 2 -15.43 -14.02 10.20
CA LEU A 2 -15.92 -12.94 9.28
C LEU A 2 -16.01 -13.36 7.80
N LEU A 3 -15.10 -14.23 7.33
CA LEU A 3 -15.06 -14.73 5.95
C LEU A 3 -16.19 -15.71 5.58
N GLU A 4 -16.96 -16.22 6.56
CA GLU A 4 -18.11 -17.09 6.31
C GLU A 4 -19.37 -16.29 5.95
N LEU A 5 -19.33 -14.96 6.11
CA LEU A 5 -20.46 -14.08 5.80
C LEU A 5 -20.55 -13.83 4.28
N PRO A 6 -21.73 -14.01 3.66
CA PRO A 6 -21.92 -13.74 2.23
C PRO A 6 -21.51 -12.30 1.86
N GLY A 7 -20.65 -12.16 0.85
CA GLY A 7 -20.15 -10.85 0.39
C GLY A 7 -18.97 -10.29 1.18
N VAL A 8 -18.47 -10.99 2.21
CA VAL A 8 -17.30 -10.55 2.98
C VAL A 8 -16.03 -11.21 2.44
N GLY A 9 -15.27 -10.45 1.65
CA GLY A 9 -13.91 -10.82 1.23
C GLY A 9 -12.85 -10.50 2.29
N ARG A 10 -11.61 -10.94 2.04
CA ARG A 10 -10.45 -10.75 2.93
C ARG A 10 -10.21 -9.28 3.31
N LYS A 11 -10.23 -8.38 2.33
CA LYS A 11 -10.10 -6.93 2.57
C LYS A 11 -11.17 -6.42 3.52
N THR A 12 -12.44 -6.77 3.28
CA THR A 12 -13.57 -6.33 4.12
C THR A 12 -13.43 -6.87 5.54
N ALA A 13 -13.06 -8.14 5.70
CA ALA A 13 -12.79 -8.72 7.02
C ALA A 13 -11.67 -7.98 7.76
N ASN A 14 -10.55 -7.66 7.09
CA ASN A 14 -9.45 -6.91 7.68
C ASN A 14 -9.86 -5.48 8.05
N CYS A 15 -10.66 -4.79 7.22
CA CYS A 15 -11.21 -3.48 7.58
C CYS A 15 -12.06 -3.55 8.86
N VAL A 16 -12.89 -4.59 9.03
CA VAL A 16 -13.70 -4.77 10.24
C VAL A 16 -12.81 -5.00 11.47
N LEU A 17 -11.76 -5.81 11.34
CA LEU A 17 -10.80 -6.05 12.42
C LEU A 17 -10.09 -4.76 12.86
N VAL A 18 -9.58 -3.98 11.90
CA VAL A 18 -8.87 -2.73 12.18
C VAL A 18 -9.81 -1.66 12.71
N TYR A 19 -10.78 -1.23 11.90
CA TYR A 19 -11.59 -0.05 12.21
C TYR A 19 -12.67 -0.32 13.25
N GLY A 20 -13.24 -1.53 13.26
CA GLY A 20 -14.32 -1.89 14.19
C GLY A 20 -13.83 -2.44 15.52
N PHE A 21 -12.73 -3.20 15.52
CA PHE A 21 -12.25 -3.92 16.71
C PHE A 21 -10.86 -3.50 17.19
N GLN A 22 -10.18 -2.57 16.50
CA GLN A 22 -8.82 -2.12 16.85
C GLN A 22 -7.84 -3.31 16.97
N LYS A 23 -8.01 -4.31 16.10
CA LYS A 23 -7.16 -5.49 16.04
C LYS A 23 -6.15 -5.34 14.90
N PRO A 24 -4.85 -5.59 15.15
CA PRO A 24 -3.84 -5.55 14.10
C PRO A 24 -4.17 -6.50 12.96
N ALA A 25 -4.42 -5.93 11.78
CA ALA A 25 -4.55 -6.58 10.49
C ALA A 25 -4.17 -5.54 9.42
N ILE A 26 -3.81 -5.98 8.20
CA ILE A 26 -3.46 -5.07 7.11
C ILE A 26 -4.54 -5.15 6.03
N PRO A 27 -5.47 -4.18 5.95
CA PRO A 27 -6.39 -4.07 4.84
C PRO A 27 -5.63 -3.60 3.59
N VAL A 28 -5.43 -4.49 2.63
CA VAL A 28 -4.81 -4.12 1.35
C VAL A 28 -5.88 -3.72 0.35
N ASP A 29 -5.86 -2.45 -0.06
CA ASP A 29 -6.65 -1.92 -1.17
C ASP A 29 -5.74 -1.47 -2.32
N VAL A 30 -6.31 -0.78 -3.31
CA VAL A 30 -5.59 -0.29 -4.48
C VAL A 30 -4.49 0.72 -4.15
N HIS A 31 -4.56 1.42 -3.01
CA HIS A 31 -3.53 2.37 -2.57
C HIS A 31 -2.37 1.61 -1.95
N VAL A 32 -2.66 0.77 -0.95
CA VAL A 32 -1.65 -0.04 -0.26
C VAL A 32 -0.90 -0.93 -1.25
N HIS A 33 -1.62 -1.63 -2.13
CA HIS A 33 -1.02 -2.51 -3.13
C HIS A 33 -0.11 -1.75 -4.10
N ARG A 34 -0.60 -0.65 -4.70
CA ARG A 34 0.16 0.13 -5.67
C ARG A 34 1.39 0.79 -5.04
N ILE A 35 1.21 1.42 -3.88
CA ILE A 35 2.29 2.18 -3.23
C ILE A 35 3.38 1.23 -2.74
N SER A 36 3.03 0.10 -2.14
CA SER A 36 4.01 -0.87 -1.65
C SER A 36 4.87 -1.43 -2.79
N ASN A 37 4.25 -1.76 -3.94
CA ASN A 37 4.99 -2.20 -5.12
C ASN A 37 5.84 -1.06 -5.72
N ARG A 38 5.32 0.18 -5.80
CA ARG A 38 6.09 1.32 -6.34
C ARG A 38 7.32 1.67 -5.48
N LEU A 39 7.17 1.60 -4.16
CA LEU A 39 8.26 1.84 -3.24
C LEU A 39 9.30 0.70 -3.23
N GLY A 40 9.00 -0.45 -3.83
CA GLY A 40 9.88 -1.62 -3.78
C GLY A 40 9.80 -2.41 -2.48
N LEU A 41 8.81 -2.13 -1.63
CA LEU A 41 8.61 -2.86 -0.37
C LEU A 41 8.20 -4.31 -0.62
N VAL A 42 7.45 -4.53 -1.70
CA VAL A 42 6.97 -5.85 -2.14
C VAL A 42 7.07 -5.93 -3.67
N ASN A 43 7.06 -7.16 -4.20
CA ASN A 43 6.92 -7.43 -5.63
C ASN A 43 5.83 -8.50 -5.81
N THR A 44 4.59 -8.07 -5.99
CA THR A 44 3.40 -8.93 -5.91
C THR A 44 2.37 -8.52 -6.94
N GLU A 45 1.63 -9.49 -7.47
CA GLU A 45 0.60 -9.21 -8.49
C GLU A 45 -0.79 -9.05 -7.87
N LYS A 46 -1.02 -9.67 -6.70
CA LYS A 46 -2.34 -9.69 -6.04
C LYS A 46 -2.31 -9.01 -4.67
N PRO A 47 -3.39 -8.31 -4.27
CA PRO A 47 -3.49 -7.70 -2.94
C PRO A 47 -3.25 -8.67 -1.78
N GLU A 48 -3.70 -9.92 -1.90
CA GLU A 48 -3.53 -10.94 -0.85
C GLU A 48 -2.07 -11.38 -0.70
N GLU A 49 -1.27 -11.27 -1.76
CA GLU A 49 0.17 -11.51 -1.70
C GLU A 49 0.87 -10.32 -1.03
N THR A 50 0.47 -9.10 -1.38
CA THR A 50 0.97 -7.88 -0.71
C THR A 50 0.69 -7.91 0.79
N GLU A 51 -0.50 -8.33 1.20
CA GLU A 51 -0.86 -8.46 2.62
C GLU A 51 0.18 -9.34 3.35
N LYS A 52 0.40 -10.55 2.84
CA LYS A 52 1.35 -11.52 3.43
C LYS A 52 2.78 -11.02 3.47
N GLU A 53 3.24 -10.29 2.44
CA GLU A 53 4.60 -9.75 2.45
C GLU A 53 4.73 -8.56 3.42
N LEU A 54 3.73 -7.67 3.47
CA LEU A 54 3.71 -6.55 4.42
C LEU A 54 3.69 -7.04 5.87
N GLU A 55 2.96 -8.12 6.18
CA GLU A 55 2.95 -8.72 7.52
C GLU A 55 4.35 -9.18 7.99
N LYS A 56 5.27 -9.48 7.06
CA LYS A 56 6.65 -9.91 7.40
C LYS A 56 7.59 -8.74 7.68
N ILE A 57 7.34 -7.57 7.10
CA ILE A 57 8.29 -6.45 7.10
C ILE A 57 7.81 -5.24 7.91
N VAL A 58 6.50 -5.06 8.05
CA VAL A 58 5.93 -3.91 8.78
C VAL A 58 5.80 -4.26 10.27
N PRO A 59 6.39 -3.48 11.19
CA PRO A 59 6.18 -3.67 12.62
C PRO A 59 4.70 -3.63 12.99
N LYS A 60 4.28 -4.56 13.87
CA LYS A 60 2.86 -4.80 14.19
C LYS A 60 2.14 -3.58 14.78
N GLU A 61 2.87 -2.68 15.43
CA GLU A 61 2.35 -1.43 15.97
C GLU A 61 1.78 -0.48 14.91
N TYR A 62 2.23 -0.60 13.65
CA TYR A 62 1.76 0.25 12.55
C TYR A 62 0.60 -0.34 11.75
N TRP A 63 0.20 -1.60 11.99
CA TRP A 63 -0.75 -2.29 11.12
C TRP A 63 -2.13 -1.62 11.07
N ILE A 64 -2.56 -1.05 12.19
CA ILE A 64 -3.86 -0.37 12.30
C ILE A 64 -3.88 0.90 11.44
N ASP A 65 -2.79 1.67 11.45
CA ASP A 65 -2.72 2.97 10.78
C ASP A 65 -2.28 2.87 9.31
N LEU A 66 -1.64 1.76 8.93
CA LEU A 66 -0.96 1.61 7.64
C LEU A 66 -1.89 1.90 6.44
N ASN A 67 -3.10 1.34 6.44
CA ASN A 67 -4.03 1.54 5.32
C ASN A 67 -4.44 3.00 5.18
N ASP A 68 -4.82 3.67 6.27
CA ASP A 68 -5.26 5.07 6.23
C ASP A 68 -4.13 6.00 5.77
N LEU A 69 -2.92 5.83 6.30
CA LEU A 69 -1.74 6.59 5.88
C LEU A 69 -1.45 6.42 4.38
N MET A 70 -1.50 5.19 3.87
CA MET A 70 -1.27 4.91 2.46
C MET A 70 -2.40 5.41 1.55
N VAL A 71 -3.67 5.38 2.01
CA VAL A 71 -4.80 5.95 1.29
C VAL A 71 -4.60 7.46 1.12
N GLN A 72 -4.35 8.18 2.23
CA GLN A 72 -4.10 9.62 2.20
C GLN A 72 -2.93 9.96 1.27
N PHE A 73 -1.79 9.29 1.44
CA PHE A 73 -0.61 9.49 0.60
C PHE A 73 -0.87 9.17 -0.89
N GLY A 74 -1.63 8.12 -1.16
CA GLY A 74 -1.94 7.67 -2.52
C GLY A 74 -2.98 8.52 -3.24
N GLN A 75 -3.76 9.32 -2.50
CA GLN A 75 -4.72 10.28 -3.06
C GLN A 75 -4.06 11.64 -3.34
N THR A 76 -3.11 12.06 -2.50
CA THR A 76 -2.50 13.39 -2.60
C THR A 76 -1.19 13.39 -3.39
N ILE A 77 -0.27 12.46 -3.11
CA ILE A 77 1.11 12.47 -3.66
C ILE A 77 1.32 11.31 -4.64
N CYS A 78 1.21 10.05 -4.19
CA CYS A 78 1.48 8.86 -5.00
C CYS A 78 0.25 8.41 -5.80
N ARG A 79 -0.27 9.35 -6.59
CA ARG A 79 -1.47 9.21 -7.43
C ARG A 79 -1.30 8.11 -8.48
N PRO A 80 -2.37 7.41 -8.88
CA PRO A 80 -2.28 6.34 -9.87
C PRO A 80 -1.72 6.85 -11.21
N GLN A 81 -2.15 8.05 -11.62
CA GLN A 81 -1.64 8.76 -12.79
C GLN A 81 -0.92 10.04 -12.35
N SER A 82 0.17 10.37 -13.04
CA SER A 82 1.00 11.57 -12.78
C SER A 82 1.26 11.82 -11.28
N PRO A 83 1.86 10.86 -10.55
CA PRO A 83 2.28 11.08 -9.16
C PRO A 83 3.17 12.32 -9.02
N LEU A 84 3.02 13.05 -7.91
CA LEU A 84 3.75 14.29 -7.62
C LEU A 84 5.14 13.95 -7.07
N HIS A 85 6.03 13.47 -7.95
CA HIS A 85 7.34 12.99 -7.53
C HIS A 85 8.22 14.06 -6.89
N GLU A 86 8.14 15.31 -7.35
CA GLU A 86 8.91 16.44 -6.82
C GLU A 86 8.52 16.83 -5.38
N GLU A 87 7.28 16.52 -4.99
CA GLU A 87 6.74 16.76 -3.64
C GLU A 87 6.83 15.50 -2.77
N CYS A 88 7.29 14.38 -3.32
CA CYS A 88 7.26 13.09 -2.65
C CYS A 88 8.44 12.95 -1.67
N PRO A 89 8.20 12.85 -0.35
CA PRO A 89 9.27 12.70 0.63
C PRO A 89 9.99 11.35 0.52
N LEU A 90 9.42 10.39 -0.21
CA LEU A 90 9.97 9.05 -0.42
C LEU A 90 10.66 8.91 -1.78
N GLN A 91 10.86 10.00 -2.53
CA GLN A 91 11.42 9.97 -3.88
C GLN A 91 12.79 9.26 -3.94
N ASP A 92 13.67 9.53 -2.98
CA ASP A 92 15.03 8.98 -2.95
C ASP A 92 15.06 7.48 -2.70
N CYS A 93 14.11 6.95 -1.95
CA CYS A 93 13.99 5.52 -1.65
C CYS A 93 12.89 4.81 -2.45
N CYS A 94 12.33 5.44 -3.48
CA CYS A 94 11.25 4.88 -4.30
C CYS A 94 11.80 4.19 -5.54
N ASP A 95 11.77 2.86 -5.56
CA ASP A 95 12.25 2.04 -6.68
C ASP A 95 11.62 2.42 -8.02
N PHE A 96 10.30 2.65 -8.07
CA PHE A 96 9.61 3.08 -9.28
C PHE A 96 10.16 4.40 -9.84
N TYR A 97 10.42 5.38 -8.98
CA TYR A 97 10.96 6.66 -9.40
C TYR A 97 12.40 6.52 -9.93
N GLN A 98 13.25 5.82 -9.18
CA GLN A 98 14.66 5.65 -9.56
C GLN A 98 14.84 4.84 -10.85
N THR A 99 13.98 3.84 -11.07
CA THR A 99 14.13 2.89 -12.19
C THR A 99 13.42 3.31 -13.46
N GLN A 100 12.23 3.91 -13.36
CA GLN A 100 11.37 4.19 -14.51
C GLN A 100 11.36 5.70 -14.82
N VAL A 101 11.00 6.53 -13.83
CA VAL A 101 10.76 7.97 -14.06
C VAL A 101 12.06 8.74 -14.28
N LYS A 102 13.06 8.57 -13.40
CA LYS A 102 14.34 9.28 -13.51
C LYS A 102 15.07 8.93 -14.80
N LYS A 103 15.00 7.68 -15.26
CA LYS A 103 15.61 7.25 -16.52
C LYS A 103 14.94 7.86 -17.74
N GLU A 104 13.62 8.01 -17.73
CA GLU A 104 12.88 8.69 -18.81
C GLU A 104 13.24 10.18 -18.89
N ASN A 105 13.39 10.85 -17.75
CA ASN A 105 13.76 12.26 -17.71
C ASN A 105 15.18 12.53 -18.21
N ILE A 106 16.13 11.59 -18.05
CA ILE A 106 17.51 11.72 -18.58
C ILE A 106 17.56 11.51 -20.10
N LYS A 107 16.62 10.73 -20.65
CA LYS A 107 16.57 10.42 -22.10
C LYS A 107 15.88 11.52 -22.93
N LYS A 108 15.21 12.48 -22.29
CA LYS A 108 14.59 13.64 -22.92
C LYS A 108 15.58 14.81 -22.95
#